data_AF-A0A8T7HDE8-F1
#
_entry.id   AF-A0A8T7HDE8-F1
#
_cell.length_a   1.000
_cell.length_b   1.000
_cell.length_c   1.000
_cell.angle_alpha   90.00
_cell.angle_beta   90.00
_cell.angle_gamma   90.00
#
_symmetry.space_group_name_H-M   'P 1'
#
loop_
_entity.id
_entity.type
_entity.pdbx_description
1 polymer ?
#
loop_
_entity_poly.entity_id
_entity_poly.type
_entity_poly.pdbx_seq_one_letter_code
_entity_poly.pdbx_strand_id
1 'polypeptide(L)'
;MRKNILIGIVLLLLVGVLVIGGCVEQSAIDFENIPPEKYCKEDSDCVPAQCCHATDVVNKDYAPDCKNIDCTDDCRGPLDCLCGKTICENNECKIKKLSSEAWCP
;
A
#
# COMPACT_ATOMS: atom_id res chain seq x y z
N MET A 1 19.30 -43.75 -40.77
CA MET A 1 19.89 -43.45 -39.44
C MET A 1 19.81 -41.97 -39.07
N ARG A 2 20.25 -41.02 -39.91
CA ARG A 2 20.21 -39.57 -39.59
C ARG A 2 18.81 -38.95 -39.43
N LYS A 3 17.79 -39.48 -40.14
CA LYS A 3 16.40 -38.99 -40.08
C LYS A 3 15.72 -39.27 -38.72
N ASN A 4 16.02 -40.42 -38.10
CA ASN A 4 15.48 -40.81 -36.79
C ASN A 4 16.12 -40.00 -35.65
N ILE A 5 17.40 -39.62 -35.81
CA ILE A 5 18.11 -38.72 -34.88
C ILE A 5 17.51 -37.32 -34.92
N LEU A 6 17.21 -36.79 -36.11
CA LEU A 6 16.57 -35.48 -36.28
C LEU A 6 15.15 -35.45 -35.68
N ILE A 7 14.36 -36.51 -35.89
CA ILE A 7 13.02 -36.63 -35.28
C ILE A 7 13.11 -36.66 -33.75
N GLY A 8 14.10 -37.37 -33.20
CA GLY A 8 14.34 -37.40 -31.75
C GLY A 8 14.67 -36.03 -31.16
N ILE A 9 15.55 -35.26 -31.82
CA ILE A 9 15.92 -33.90 -31.38
C ILE A 9 14.71 -32.96 -31.44
N VAL A 10 13.91 -33.02 -32.51
CA VAL A 10 12.71 -32.18 -32.67
C VAL A 10 11.67 -32.50 -31.59
N LEU A 11 11.44 -33.79 -31.27
CA LEU A 11 10.53 -34.19 -30.19
C LEU A 11 11.03 -33.73 -28.82
N LEU A 12 12.33 -33.82 -28.56
CA LEU A 12 12.92 -33.41 -27.29
C LEU A 12 12.83 -31.90 -27.06
N LEU A 13 12.99 -31.10 -28.13
CA LEU A 13 12.77 -29.66 -28.09
C LEU A 13 11.30 -29.28 -27.88
N LEU A 14 10.36 -29.98 -28.55
CA LEU A 14 8.91 -29.74 -28.38
C LEU A 14 8.42 -30.06 -26.96
N VAL A 15 8.89 -31.16 -26.37
CA VAL A 15 8.60 -31.50 -24.97
C VAL A 15 9.23 -30.49 -24.02
N GLY A 16 10.45 -30.04 -24.31
CA GLY A 16 11.12 -28.98 -23.56
C GLY A 16 10.27 -27.70 -23.48
N VAL A 17 9.77 -27.20 -24.62
CA VAL A 17 8.93 -25.99 -24.72
C VAL A 17 7.62 -26.12 -23.92
N LEU A 18 6.99 -27.30 -23.91
CA LEU A 18 5.77 -27.54 -23.15
C LEU A 18 6.00 -27.51 -21.62
N VAL A 19 7.17 -27.95 -21.14
CA VAL A 19 7.51 -27.95 -19.72
C VAL A 19 7.81 -26.54 -19.20
N ILE A 20 8.43 -25.67 -20.02
CA ILE A 20 8.69 -24.26 -19.65
C ILE A 20 7.43 -23.38 -19.75
N GLY A 21 6.45 -23.74 -20.58
CA GLY A 21 5.19 -22.99 -20.73
C GLY A 21 4.11 -23.32 -19.71
N GLY A 22 4.24 -24.42 -18.95
CA GLY A 22 3.19 -24.97 -18.09
C GLY A 22 3.14 -24.43 -16.65
N CYS A 23 4.17 -23.71 -16.19
CA CYS A 23 4.25 -23.21 -14.82
C CYS A 23 4.56 -21.71 -14.81
N VAL A 24 3.72 -20.90 -15.44
CA VAL A 24 3.61 -19.50 -15.05
C VAL A 24 2.39 -19.44 -14.13
N GLU A 25 2.61 -19.71 -12.84
CA GLU A 25 1.70 -19.21 -11.81
C GLU A 25 1.75 -17.69 -11.93
N GLN A 26 0.79 -17.14 -12.66
CA GLN A 26 0.53 -15.72 -12.69
C GLN A 26 0.23 -15.34 -11.25
N SER A 27 1.25 -14.90 -10.52
CA SER A 27 1.04 -14.07 -9.35
C SER A 27 0.31 -12.85 -9.88
N ALA A 28 -1.00 -12.83 -9.68
CA ALA A 28 -1.76 -11.61 -9.78
C ALA A 28 -1.01 -10.62 -8.88
N ILE A 29 -0.40 -9.62 -9.51
CA ILE A 29 0.07 -8.45 -8.78
C ILE A 29 -1.21 -7.86 -8.22
N ASP A 30 -1.47 -8.12 -6.93
CA ASP A 30 -2.51 -7.44 -6.17
C ASP A 30 -2.15 -5.96 -6.22
N PHE A 31 -2.64 -5.27 -7.25
CA PHE A 31 -2.90 -3.85 -7.14
C PHE A 31 -3.96 -3.75 -6.04
N GLU A 32 -3.47 -3.53 -4.83
CA GLU A 32 -4.28 -3.21 -3.66
C GLU A 32 -5.30 -2.17 -4.11
N ASN A 33 -6.58 -2.51 -4.00
CA ASN A 33 -7.66 -1.64 -4.42
C ASN A 33 -7.83 -0.56 -3.35
N ILE A 34 -6.89 0.39 -3.35
CA ILE A 34 -6.82 1.47 -2.38
C ILE A 34 -8.02 2.39 -2.60
N PRO A 35 -8.87 2.62 -1.57
CA PRO A 35 -10.00 3.54 -1.69
C PRO A 35 -9.54 4.95 -2.12
N PRO A 36 -10.33 5.68 -2.93
CA PRO A 36 -9.96 7.01 -3.38
C PRO A 36 -9.61 7.99 -2.24
N GLU A 37 -10.31 7.89 -1.12
CA GLU A 37 -10.08 8.68 0.09
C GLU A 37 -8.78 8.30 0.82
N LYS A 38 -8.16 7.18 0.49
CA LYS A 38 -6.87 6.74 1.01
C LYS A 38 -5.73 6.92 0.03
N TYR A 39 -6.02 7.06 -1.26
CA TYR A 39 -4.99 7.11 -2.28
C TYR A 39 -4.11 8.36 -2.16
N CYS A 40 -2.79 8.20 -2.30
CA CYS A 40 -1.84 9.31 -2.28
C CYS A 40 -0.66 9.09 -3.23
N LYS A 41 0.05 10.18 -3.56
CA LYS A 41 1.32 10.13 -4.30
C LYS A 41 2.51 10.52 -3.44
N GLU A 42 2.29 11.37 -2.45
CA GLU A 42 3.31 11.89 -1.54
C GLU A 42 2.73 12.16 -0.14
N ASP A 43 3.58 12.27 0.88
CA ASP A 43 3.17 12.50 2.29
C ASP A 43 2.23 13.72 2.42
N SER A 44 2.44 14.78 1.64
CA SER A 44 1.63 16.01 1.61
C SER A 44 0.21 15.84 1.05
N ASP A 45 -0.10 14.71 0.43
CA ASP A 45 -1.47 14.38 0.06
C ASP A 45 -2.29 13.88 1.25
N CYS A 46 -1.65 13.47 2.34
CA CYS A 46 -2.32 12.85 3.47
C CYS A 46 -2.54 13.82 4.64
N VAL A 47 -3.79 13.91 5.10
CA VAL A 47 -4.22 14.76 6.20
C VAL A 47 -5.05 13.96 7.21
N PRO A 48 -5.24 14.47 8.44
CA PRO A 48 -6.12 13.84 9.43
C PRO A 48 -7.55 13.62 8.91
N ALA A 49 -8.11 12.43 9.13
CA ALA A 49 -9.49 12.10 8.76
C ALA A 49 -10.52 12.66 9.75
N GLN A 50 -10.07 13.12 10.91
CA GLN A 50 -10.86 13.77 11.93
C GLN A 50 -10.19 15.07 12.37
N CYS A 51 -10.98 16.04 12.82
CA CYS A 51 -10.44 17.34 13.22
C CYS A 51 -9.64 17.29 14.53
N CYS A 52 -10.04 16.42 15.47
CA CYS A 52 -9.39 16.29 16.76
C CYS A 52 -9.07 14.82 17.02
N HIS A 53 -7.90 14.57 17.62
CA HIS A 53 -7.46 13.23 18.02
C HIS A 53 -7.59 12.19 16.89
N ALA A 54 -7.14 12.57 15.69
CA ALA A 54 -7.33 11.76 14.51
C ALA A 54 -6.65 10.40 14.67
N THR A 55 -7.45 9.34 14.60
CA THR A 55 -7.00 7.95 14.60
C THR A 55 -6.76 7.43 13.19
N ASP A 56 -7.07 8.24 12.18
CA ASP A 56 -6.96 7.87 10.79
C ASP A 56 -6.56 9.06 9.90
N VAL A 57 -6.13 8.75 8.68
CA VAL A 57 -5.70 9.73 7.67
C VAL A 57 -6.34 9.48 6.32
N VAL A 58 -6.60 10.54 5.58
CA VAL A 58 -7.21 10.52 4.24
C VAL A 58 -6.45 11.42 3.29
N ASN A 59 -6.69 11.26 2.00
CA ASN A 59 -6.28 12.22 1.00
C ASN A 59 -6.93 13.59 1.29
N LYS A 60 -6.16 14.67 1.10
CA LYS A 60 -6.57 16.05 1.36
C LYS A 60 -7.82 16.49 0.62
N ASP A 61 -8.12 15.88 -0.53
CA ASP A 61 -9.34 16.16 -1.29
C ASP A 61 -10.61 15.63 -0.58
N TYR A 62 -10.43 14.73 0.40
CA TYR A 62 -11.46 14.12 1.23
C TYR A 62 -11.40 14.60 2.70
N ALA A 63 -10.63 15.65 2.97
CA ALA A 63 -10.45 16.18 4.32
C ALA A 63 -11.80 16.65 4.93
N PRO A 64 -12.03 16.43 6.24
CA PRO A 64 -13.17 17.02 6.93
C PRO A 64 -13.04 18.55 7.00
N ASP A 65 -14.18 19.26 7.06
CA ASP A 65 -14.18 20.70 7.36
C ASP A 65 -14.05 20.93 8.88
N CYS A 66 -12.92 21.50 9.30
CA CYS A 66 -12.60 21.75 10.70
C CYS A 66 -12.73 23.23 11.12
N LYS A 67 -13.29 24.12 10.27
CA LYS A 67 -13.25 25.58 10.50
C LYS A 67 -13.95 26.07 11.78
N ASN A 68 -14.89 25.31 12.32
CA ASN A 68 -15.68 25.69 13.51
C ASN A 68 -15.60 24.64 14.62
N ILE A 69 -14.49 23.89 14.69
CA ILE A 69 -14.26 22.88 15.72
C ILE A 69 -13.13 23.34 16.63
N ASP A 70 -13.44 23.44 17.92
CA ASP A 70 -12.44 23.66 18.97
C ASP A 70 -12.01 22.30 19.53
N CYS A 71 -10.75 21.94 19.31
CA CYS A 71 -10.16 20.74 19.91
C CYS A 71 -9.66 21.02 21.33
N THR A 72 -9.67 19.99 22.17
CA THR A 72 -9.04 20.03 23.49
C THR A 72 -7.52 19.82 23.37
N ASP A 73 -6.74 20.40 24.26
CA ASP A 73 -5.26 20.22 24.36
C ASP A 73 -4.84 18.82 24.90
N ASP A 74 -5.67 17.80 24.73
CA ASP A 74 -5.41 16.45 25.21
C ASP A 74 -4.68 15.60 24.14
N CYS A 75 -3.75 14.74 24.54
CA CYS A 75 -2.96 13.90 23.64
C CYS A 75 -3.60 12.52 23.52
N ARG A 76 -4.69 12.37 22.76
CA ARG A 76 -5.45 11.11 22.67
C ARG A 76 -5.36 10.40 21.33
N GLY A 77 -5.02 11.13 20.27
CA GLY A 77 -4.85 10.58 18.94
C GLY A 77 -3.40 10.21 18.65
N PRO A 78 -3.15 9.24 17.75
CA PRO A 78 -1.81 8.84 17.33
C PRO A 78 -1.03 9.93 16.58
N LEU A 79 -1.71 11.00 16.11
CA LEU A 79 -1.07 12.18 15.48
C LEU A 79 -0.84 13.33 16.46
N ASP A 80 -1.42 13.27 17.65
CA ASP A 80 -1.30 14.35 18.63
C ASP A 80 0.10 14.35 19.26
N CYS A 81 0.53 15.52 19.72
CA CYS A 81 1.71 15.67 20.58
C CYS A 81 2.99 15.03 20.01
N LEU A 82 3.13 15.05 18.68
CA LEU A 82 4.26 14.48 17.93
C LEU A 82 4.40 12.95 18.05
N CYS A 83 3.36 12.23 18.48
CA CYS A 83 3.37 10.78 18.56
C CYS A 83 3.45 10.10 17.19
N GLY A 84 3.01 10.79 16.13
CA GLY A 84 3.01 10.27 14.78
C GLY A 84 2.97 11.36 13.72
N LYS A 85 3.03 10.94 12.46
CA LYS A 85 2.82 11.80 11.30
C LYS A 85 2.06 11.07 10.20
N THR A 86 1.42 11.83 9.32
CA THR A 86 0.84 11.30 8.09
C THR A 86 1.97 10.96 7.11
N ILE A 87 1.83 9.83 6.42
CA ILE A 87 2.73 9.42 5.33
C ILE A 87 1.95 8.81 4.18
N CYS A 88 2.53 8.87 2.98
CA CYS A 88 2.07 8.09 1.85
C CYS A 88 2.96 6.85 1.69
N GLU A 89 2.41 5.67 1.96
CA GLU A 89 3.13 4.40 1.86
C GLU A 89 2.37 3.45 0.94
N ASN A 90 3.05 2.94 -0.10
CA ASN A 90 2.44 2.07 -1.11
C ASN A 90 1.17 2.66 -1.73
N ASN A 91 1.19 3.98 -2.00
CA ASN A 91 0.05 4.74 -2.53
C ASN A 91 -1.16 4.86 -1.59
N GLU A 92 -1.02 4.50 -0.31
CA GLU A 92 -2.06 4.62 0.70
C GLU A 92 -1.63 5.58 1.83
N CYS A 93 -2.54 6.46 2.24
CA CYS A 93 -2.35 7.31 3.40
C CYS A 93 -2.35 6.49 4.69
N LYS A 94 -1.26 6.58 5.44
CA LYS A 94 -1.08 5.88 6.73
C LYS A 94 -0.54 6.80 7.81
N ILE A 95 -0.69 6.36 9.06
CA ILE A 95 -0.05 6.99 10.21
C ILE A 95 1.26 6.28 10.50
N LYS A 96 2.36 7.02 10.50
CA LYS A 96 3.66 6.55 10.98
C LYS A 96 3.86 7.00 12.41
N LYS A 97 3.96 6.04 13.35
CA LYS A 97 4.35 6.32 14.73
C LYS A 97 5.80 6.81 14.79
N LEU A 98 6.04 7.89 15.54
CA LEU A 98 7.34 8.55 15.69
C LEU A 98 7.95 8.35 17.09
N SER A 99 7.11 8.18 18.12
CA SER A 99 7.54 7.96 19.50
C SER A 99 7.20 6.55 19.97
N SER A 100 8.13 5.91 20.70
CA SER A 100 7.89 4.64 21.40
C SER A 100 7.56 4.84 22.88
N GLU A 101 7.32 6.08 23.30
CA GLU A 101 7.01 6.39 24.69
C GLU A 101 5.62 5.87 25.08
N ALA A 102 5.48 5.43 26.34
CA ALA A 102 4.29 4.77 26.83
C ALA A 102 3.05 5.68 26.93
N TRP A 103 3.23 7.00 26.86
CA TRP A 103 2.12 7.96 26.86
C TRP A 103 1.56 8.22 25.46
N CYS A 104 2.25 7.80 24.40
CA CYS A 104 1.73 7.91 23.04
C CYS A 104 0.71 6.81 22.75
N PRO A 105 -0.55 7.17 22.42
CA PRO A 105 -1.60 6.20 22.12
C PRO A 105 -1.29 5.31 20.90
#